data_AF-A0A2S4MJY9-F1
#
_entry.id   AF-A0A2S4MJY9-F1
#
_cell.length_a   1.000
_cell.length_b   1.000
_cell.length_c   1.000
_cell.angle_alpha   90.00
_cell.angle_beta   90.00
_cell.angle_gamma   90.00
#
_symmetry.space_group_name_H-M   'P 1'
#
loop_
_entity.id
_entity.type
_entity.pdbx_description
1 polymer ?
#
loop_
_entity_poly.entity_id
_entity_poly.type
_entity_poly.pdbx_seq_one_letter_code
_entity_poly.pdbx_strand_id
1 'polypeptide(L)'
;MIRTQKNNKLRMEGWAGQEGIKLSTEHSGKSQLNLGYLVNQNLEYRGEGYELRTSGYGVNRAGKGLHLTAYDRPAATGKQLESALATAKALAASTTSAKAEPADTDAQQQMKADFDGLKEPGLLMSTPASAGIVTGQGMQFSAQGNINAVAGKNVDFSVLKRFTVAAGELISLFAGKLGIKIFAAKGPVEIQAQSDAMSLFAAQDVSVMSVNGTVRISAKSELILECGGAFVQLKDGNVTLGGPADLFFKVITIQKQGAASMQISSKLPTPNDLSDLTGHSSKFSG
;
A
#
# COMPACT_ATOMS: atom_id res chain seq x y z
N MET A 1 41.98 26.14 22.16
CA MET A 1 41.88 24.79 21.56
C MET A 1 42.60 23.80 22.46
N ILE A 2 41.98 22.68 22.81
CA ILE A 2 42.63 21.54 23.50
C ILE A 2 42.91 20.45 22.46
N ARG A 3 44.15 19.95 22.40
CA ARG A 3 44.61 18.97 21.40
C ARG A 3 45.56 17.96 22.04
N THR A 4 45.35 16.66 21.79
CA THR A 4 46.28 15.61 22.22
C THR A 4 47.28 15.23 21.11
N GLN A 5 48.32 14.47 21.44
CA GLN A 5 49.31 13.95 20.48
C GLN A 5 48.68 13.12 19.35
N LYS A 6 47.63 12.34 19.68
CA LYS A 6 46.87 11.55 18.70
C LYS A 6 45.78 12.35 17.98
N ASN A 7 45.86 13.68 18.07
CA ASN A 7 45.00 14.60 17.37
C ASN A 7 43.51 14.55 17.79
N ASN A 8 43.21 14.11 19.01
CA ASN A 8 41.90 14.35 19.61
C ASN A 8 41.78 15.84 19.92
N LYS A 9 40.66 16.47 19.55
CA LYS A 9 40.47 17.92 19.64
C LYS A 9 39.18 18.27 20.36
N LEU A 10 39.27 19.27 21.23
CA LEU A 10 38.16 20.15 21.61
C LEU A 10 38.53 21.57 21.16
N ARG A 11 37.87 22.08 20.13
CA ARG A 11 38.05 23.45 19.63
C ARG A 11 36.78 24.24 19.90
N MET A 12 36.94 25.46 20.39
CA MET A 12 35.88 26.45 20.55
C MET A 12 36.34 27.67 19.76
N GLU A 13 35.52 28.13 18.82
CA GLU A 13 35.75 29.33 18.03
C GLU A 13 34.92 30.49 18.60
N GLY A 14 35.55 31.65 18.75
CA GLY A 14 35.00 32.82 19.45
C GLY A 14 34.83 34.05 18.58
N TRP A 15 34.97 33.91 17.26
CA TRP A 15 34.70 34.99 16.32
C TRP A 15 33.21 35.33 16.33
N ALA A 16 32.90 36.63 16.48
CA ALA A 16 31.53 37.11 16.54
C ALA A 16 30.75 36.71 15.29
N GLY A 17 29.61 36.02 15.49
CA GLY A 17 28.74 35.51 14.42
C GLY A 17 29.27 34.26 13.70
N GLN A 18 30.38 33.68 14.17
CA GLN A 18 30.98 32.44 13.66
C GLN A 18 31.36 31.50 14.80
N GLU A 19 30.64 31.58 15.92
CA GLU A 19 30.90 30.78 17.10
C GLU A 19 30.63 29.30 16.80
N GLY A 20 31.52 28.44 17.29
CA GLY A 20 31.37 27.01 17.05
C GLY A 20 32.19 26.15 17.98
N ILE A 21 31.72 24.93 18.23
CA ILE A 21 32.41 23.93 19.04
C ILE A 21 32.66 22.69 18.21
N LYS A 22 33.85 22.11 18.33
CA LYS A 22 34.24 20.87 17.68
C LYS A 22 34.86 19.93 18.70
N LEU A 23 34.27 18.73 18.81
CA LEU A 23 34.86 17.58 19.48
C LEU A 23 35.19 16.53 18.41
N SER A 24 36.46 16.12 18.27
CA SER A 24 36.84 15.18 17.21
C SER A 24 37.96 14.22 17.61
N THR A 25 37.93 13.01 17.05
CA THR A 25 39.03 12.03 17.03
C THR A 25 39.31 11.60 15.59
N GLU A 26 40.55 11.22 15.27
CA GLU A 26 40.90 10.70 13.92
C GLU A 26 40.37 9.29 13.67
N HIS A 27 40.00 8.55 14.72
CA HIS A 27 39.46 7.21 14.61
C HIS A 27 38.17 7.14 13.77
N SER A 28 37.97 6.03 13.05
CA SER A 28 36.82 5.77 12.16
C SER A 28 36.59 6.86 11.11
N GLY A 29 37.66 7.34 10.46
CA GLY A 29 37.59 8.32 9.38
C GLY A 29 37.12 9.71 9.86
N LYS A 30 37.64 10.16 11.01
CA LYS A 30 37.32 11.42 11.68
C LYS A 30 35.91 11.46 12.26
N SER A 31 35.75 10.83 13.41
CA SER A 31 34.50 10.89 14.20
C SER A 31 34.43 12.22 14.94
N GLN A 32 33.36 12.99 14.73
CA GLN A 32 33.24 14.35 15.25
C GLN A 32 31.80 14.75 15.58
N LEU A 33 31.67 15.56 16.63
CA LEU A 33 30.51 16.40 16.91
C LEU A 33 30.93 17.85 16.66
N ASN A 34 30.27 18.52 15.73
CA ASN A 34 30.45 19.95 15.51
C ASN A 34 29.13 20.69 15.79
N LEU A 35 29.21 21.87 16.40
CA LEU A 35 28.09 22.70 16.83
C LEU A 35 28.32 24.15 16.37
N GLY A 36 27.27 24.87 16.01
CA GLY A 36 27.30 26.28 15.62
C GLY A 36 27.73 26.46 14.17
N TYR A 37 28.63 27.42 13.93
CA TYR A 37 29.19 27.71 12.61
C TYR A 37 30.23 26.66 12.22
N LEU A 38 29.89 25.83 11.24
CA LEU A 38 30.71 24.71 10.81
C LEU A 38 31.69 25.17 9.73
N VAL A 39 32.97 24.88 9.93
CA VAL A 39 34.03 25.16 8.95
C VAL A 39 34.81 23.91 8.55
N ASN A 40 35.36 23.91 7.33
CA ASN A 40 36.24 22.87 6.84
C ASN A 40 37.69 23.04 7.38
N GLN A 41 38.66 22.32 6.81
CA GLN A 41 40.07 22.41 7.27
C GLN A 41 40.72 23.75 6.94
N ASN A 42 40.24 24.45 5.91
CA ASN A 42 40.71 25.74 5.45
C ASN A 42 39.98 26.91 6.14
N LEU A 43 39.16 26.62 7.16
CA LEU A 43 38.29 27.59 7.84
C LEU A 43 37.19 28.17 6.95
N GLU A 44 36.90 27.54 5.81
CA GLU A 44 35.80 27.94 4.94
C GLU A 44 34.47 27.41 5.48
N TYR A 45 33.43 28.23 5.34
CA TYR A 45 32.07 27.88 5.74
C TYR A 45 31.60 26.57 5.09
N ARG A 46 30.94 25.73 5.88
CA ARG A 46 30.44 24.44 5.40
C ARG A 46 29.03 24.08 5.88
N GLY A 47 28.41 24.90 6.73
CA GLY A 47 27.07 24.68 7.27
C GLY A 47 26.88 25.27 8.67
N GLU A 48 25.66 25.18 9.18
CA GLU A 48 25.26 25.65 10.52
C GLU A 48 24.46 24.58 11.26
N GLY A 49 24.38 24.72 12.59
CA GLY A 49 23.58 23.85 13.45
C GLY A 49 24.45 22.82 14.16
N TYR A 50 24.17 21.53 13.96
CA TYR A 50 25.00 20.46 14.49
C TYR A 50 25.29 19.39 13.43
N GLU A 51 26.50 18.83 13.48
CA GLU A 51 26.89 17.68 12.67
C GLU A 51 27.45 16.61 13.60
N LEU A 52 26.78 15.45 13.65
CA LEU A 52 27.37 14.22 14.17
C LEU A 52 27.83 13.38 12.97
N ARG A 53 29.14 13.17 12.86
CA ARG A 53 29.76 12.47 11.73
C ARG A 53 30.68 11.35 12.22
N THR A 54 30.66 10.23 11.50
CA THR A 54 31.68 9.17 11.56
C THR A 54 31.72 8.44 10.21
N SER A 55 32.84 7.82 9.85
CA SER A 55 32.90 6.84 8.74
C SER A 55 32.73 5.40 9.24
N GLY A 56 32.65 5.19 10.56
CA GLY A 56 32.28 3.93 11.17
C GLY A 56 30.78 3.86 11.48
N TYR A 57 30.39 2.97 12.37
CA TYR A 57 29.00 2.83 12.81
C TYR A 57 28.54 4.02 13.65
N GLY A 58 27.33 4.50 13.40
CA GLY A 58 26.61 5.44 14.25
C GLY A 58 25.41 4.78 14.92
N VAL A 59 25.24 4.98 16.22
CA VAL A 59 24.08 4.49 16.98
C VAL A 59 23.52 5.62 17.81
N ASN A 60 22.23 5.92 17.62
CA ASN A 60 21.44 6.75 18.54
C ASN A 60 20.53 5.82 19.34
N ARG A 61 20.72 5.75 20.66
CA ARG A 61 19.95 4.86 21.54
C ARG A 61 19.28 5.66 22.65
N ALA A 62 17.95 5.58 22.71
CA ALA A 62 17.15 6.20 23.75
C ALA A 62 16.12 5.20 24.29
N GLY A 63 16.37 4.65 25.49
CA GLY A 63 15.57 3.55 26.06
C GLY A 63 14.15 3.91 26.45
N LYS A 64 13.81 5.21 26.46
CA LYS A 64 12.44 5.73 26.67
C LYS A 64 11.82 6.29 25.38
N GLY A 65 12.43 6.04 24.22
CA GLY A 65 11.97 6.51 22.92
C GLY A 65 12.82 7.65 22.34
N LEU A 66 12.71 7.86 21.02
CA LEU A 66 13.45 8.83 20.23
C LEU A 66 12.48 9.68 19.41
N HIS A 67 12.57 11.01 19.53
CA HIS A 67 11.81 11.96 18.70
C HIS A 67 12.77 12.71 17.77
N LEU A 68 12.64 12.48 16.46
CA LEU A 68 13.36 13.21 15.42
C LEU A 68 12.41 14.23 14.78
N THR A 69 12.67 15.51 14.96
CA THR A 69 11.74 16.56 14.52
C THR A 69 12.43 17.71 13.79
N ALA A 70 11.78 18.22 12.75
CA ALA A 70 12.15 19.46 12.05
C ALA A 70 11.22 20.65 12.41
N TYR A 71 10.36 20.49 13.42
CA TYR A 71 9.62 21.63 13.97
C TYR A 71 10.56 22.52 14.78
N ASP A 72 10.65 23.78 14.40
CA ASP A 72 11.26 24.78 15.27
C ASP A 72 10.38 24.94 16.52
N ARG A 73 10.97 24.73 17.70
CA ARG A 73 10.28 24.80 18.99
C ARG A 73 10.97 25.83 19.88
N PRO A 74 10.80 27.15 19.63
CA PRO A 74 11.15 28.15 20.63
C PRO A 74 10.30 28.03 21.91
N ALA A 75 9.12 27.38 21.84
CA ALA A 75 8.12 27.31 22.93
C ALA A 75 7.41 25.94 23.14
N ALA A 76 7.91 24.84 22.55
CA ALA A 76 7.49 23.46 22.85
C ALA A 76 6.00 23.04 22.65
N THR A 77 5.24 23.62 21.74
CA THR A 77 3.84 23.17 21.42
C THR A 77 3.73 22.54 20.02
N GLY A 78 2.79 21.60 19.83
CA GLY A 78 2.47 21.01 18.50
C GLY A 78 1.76 19.65 18.58
N LYS A 79 0.56 19.53 17.98
CA LYS A 79 -0.29 18.33 17.95
C LYS A 79 -0.52 17.87 16.50
N GLN A 80 0.26 16.90 16.00
CA GLN A 80 0.20 16.47 14.60
C GLN A 80 -0.53 15.13 14.38
N LEU A 81 -0.46 14.19 15.34
CA LEU A 81 -1.14 12.89 15.23
C LEU A 81 -2.67 12.99 15.21
N GLU A 82 -3.25 14.12 15.61
CA GLU A 82 -4.72 14.31 15.62
C GLU A 82 -5.30 14.37 14.20
N SER A 83 -4.62 15.00 13.24
CA SER A 83 -5.15 15.17 11.87
C SER A 83 -5.16 13.87 11.05
N ALA A 84 -4.11 13.05 11.17
CA ALA A 84 -4.05 11.74 10.52
C ALA A 84 -5.14 10.80 11.06
N LEU A 85 -5.29 10.74 12.39
CA LEU A 85 -6.32 9.92 13.02
C LEU A 85 -7.74 10.38 12.63
N ALA A 86 -8.00 11.68 12.59
CA ALA A 86 -9.29 12.22 12.16
C ALA A 86 -9.62 11.80 10.72
N THR A 87 -8.62 11.85 9.82
CA THR A 87 -8.77 11.41 8.42
C THR A 87 -9.12 9.92 8.34
N ALA A 88 -8.39 9.07 9.07
CA ALA A 88 -8.66 7.63 9.10
C ALA A 88 -10.03 7.30 9.66
N LYS A 89 -10.46 7.97 10.75
CA LYS A 89 -11.80 7.80 11.34
C LYS A 89 -12.91 8.21 10.38
N ALA A 90 -12.75 9.34 9.68
CA ALA A 90 -13.73 9.80 8.69
C ALA A 90 -13.88 8.80 7.52
N LEU A 91 -12.77 8.21 7.08
CA LEU A 91 -12.78 7.19 6.03
C LEU A 91 -13.40 5.88 6.53
N ALA A 92 -13.01 5.39 7.72
CA ALA A 92 -13.58 4.20 8.34
C ALA A 92 -15.10 4.34 8.56
N ALA A 93 -15.59 5.51 8.97
CA ALA A 93 -17.02 5.75 9.08
C ALA A 93 -17.75 5.63 7.73
N SER A 94 -17.06 5.92 6.62
CA SER A 94 -17.64 5.84 5.26
C SER A 94 -17.69 4.40 4.72
N THR A 95 -16.90 3.46 5.26
CA THR A 95 -16.92 2.06 4.81
C THR A 95 -18.10 1.28 5.40
N THR A 96 -18.57 1.65 6.58
CA THR A 96 -19.69 1.00 7.28
C THR A 96 -20.98 0.97 6.44
N SER A 97 -21.29 2.05 5.72
CA SER A 97 -22.45 2.12 4.82
C SER A 97 -22.30 1.27 3.56
N ALA A 98 -21.08 0.90 3.20
CA ALA A 98 -20.75 0.16 1.98
C ALA A 98 -20.45 -1.33 2.22
N LYS A 99 -20.61 -1.82 3.46
CA LYS A 99 -20.22 -3.18 3.89
C LYS A 99 -18.75 -3.53 3.57
N ALA A 100 -17.90 -2.52 3.43
CA ALA A 100 -16.46 -2.72 3.28
C ALA A 100 -15.82 -2.75 4.68
N GLU A 101 -14.76 -3.55 4.84
CA GLU A 101 -14.05 -3.64 6.12
C GLU A 101 -13.39 -2.29 6.44
N PRO A 102 -13.69 -1.66 7.60
CA PRO A 102 -13.04 -0.42 8.01
C PRO A 102 -11.56 -0.63 8.31
N ALA A 103 -10.78 0.45 8.19
CA ALA A 103 -9.43 0.46 8.73
C ALA A 103 -9.47 0.29 10.26
N ASP A 104 -8.48 -0.41 10.84
CA ASP A 104 -8.32 -0.54 12.29
C ASP A 104 -7.94 0.81 12.92
N THR A 105 -8.95 1.58 13.30
CA THR A 105 -8.77 2.88 13.94
C THR A 105 -8.38 2.78 15.41
N ASP A 106 -8.54 1.62 16.04
CA ASP A 106 -8.20 1.43 17.45
C ASP A 106 -6.71 1.25 17.62
N ALA A 107 -6.07 0.48 16.74
CA ALA A 107 -4.61 0.42 16.66
C ALA A 107 -3.98 1.79 16.36
N GLN A 108 -4.62 2.62 15.54
CA GLN A 108 -4.16 4.00 15.29
C GLN A 108 -4.32 4.90 16.53
N GLN A 109 -5.39 4.72 17.31
CA GLN A 109 -5.57 5.45 18.57
C GLN A 109 -4.51 5.05 19.59
N GLN A 110 -4.22 3.76 19.72
CA GLN A 110 -3.18 3.25 20.61
C GLN A 110 -1.81 3.81 20.21
N MET A 111 -1.44 3.70 18.93
CA MET A 111 -0.18 4.24 18.41
C MET A 111 -0.07 5.76 18.67
N LYS A 112 -1.18 6.50 18.57
CA LYS A 112 -1.20 7.92 18.96
C LYS A 112 -0.92 8.14 20.45
N ALA A 113 -1.48 7.32 21.33
CA ALA A 113 -1.28 7.42 22.77
C ALA A 113 0.17 7.11 23.17
N ASP A 114 0.79 6.11 22.52
CA ASP A 114 2.18 5.71 22.77
C ASP A 114 3.17 6.84 22.41
N PHE A 115 2.90 7.56 21.32
CA PHE A 115 3.71 8.68 20.87
C PHE A 115 3.44 10.00 21.61
N ASP A 116 2.35 10.11 22.36
CA ASP A 116 2.05 11.30 23.17
C ASP A 116 3.04 11.41 24.33
N GLY A 117 4.05 12.27 24.15
CA GLY A 117 5.15 12.44 25.10
C GLY A 117 6.14 11.26 25.14
N LEU A 118 6.14 10.38 24.12
CA LEU A 118 6.94 9.14 24.08
C LEU A 118 6.77 8.33 25.38
N LYS A 119 5.52 8.04 25.77
CA LYS A 119 5.23 7.24 26.97
C LYS A 119 5.79 5.83 26.86
N GLU A 120 5.86 5.32 25.64
CA GLU A 120 6.47 4.03 25.31
C GLU A 120 7.78 4.22 24.52
N PRO A 121 8.68 3.20 24.48
CA PRO A 121 9.94 3.22 23.74
C PRO A 121 9.81 3.24 22.21
N GLY A 122 9.15 4.27 21.67
CA GLY A 122 8.89 4.43 20.23
C GLY A 122 9.89 5.34 19.51
N LEU A 123 9.82 5.32 18.18
CA LEU A 123 10.46 6.30 17.30
C LEU A 123 9.39 7.17 16.65
N LEU A 124 9.39 8.46 16.95
CA LEU A 124 8.54 9.44 16.28
C LEU A 124 9.39 10.32 15.35
N MET A 125 8.99 10.42 14.08
CA MET A 125 9.59 11.33 13.11
C MET A 125 8.54 12.35 12.64
N SER A 126 8.83 13.65 12.75
CA SER A 126 7.87 14.71 12.41
C SER A 126 8.51 15.90 11.68
N THR A 127 7.84 16.44 10.67
CA THR A 127 8.29 17.61 9.90
C THR A 127 7.09 18.51 9.56
N PRO A 128 7.25 19.85 9.53
CA PRO A 128 6.21 20.78 9.08
C PRO A 128 6.06 20.81 7.55
N ALA A 129 7.06 20.31 6.82
CA ALA A 129 7.09 20.28 5.35
C ALA A 129 7.19 18.82 4.85
N SER A 130 7.69 18.61 3.65
CA SER A 130 7.87 17.27 3.08
C SER A 130 8.92 16.45 3.84
N ALA A 131 8.71 15.13 3.87
CA ALA A 131 9.72 14.14 4.26
C ALA A 131 10.03 13.24 3.06
N GLY A 132 11.27 12.77 2.95
CA GLY A 132 11.69 11.81 1.93
C GLY A 132 12.54 10.70 2.53
N ILE A 133 12.30 9.47 2.09
CA ILE A 133 13.14 8.32 2.40
C ILE A 133 13.58 7.72 1.06
N VAL A 134 14.89 7.70 0.82
CA VAL A 134 15.48 7.27 -0.45
C VAL A 134 16.54 6.21 -0.16
N THR A 135 16.47 5.08 -0.87
CA THR A 135 17.46 4.00 -0.76
C THR A 135 17.98 3.61 -2.14
N GLY A 136 19.24 3.17 -2.22
CA GLY A 136 19.85 2.73 -3.49
C GLY A 136 19.60 1.26 -3.83
N GLN A 137 18.97 0.50 -2.93
CA GLN A 137 18.68 -0.93 -3.08
C GLN A 137 17.22 -1.20 -2.68
N GLY A 138 16.97 -1.80 -1.51
CA GLY A 138 15.64 -2.12 -1.01
C GLY A 138 15.17 -1.21 0.13
N MET A 139 13.88 -1.33 0.45
CA MET A 139 13.25 -0.79 1.65
C MET A 139 12.26 -1.84 2.17
N GLN A 140 12.19 -2.06 3.48
CA GLN A 140 11.27 -3.00 4.10
C GLN A 140 10.58 -2.34 5.30
N PHE A 141 9.26 -2.52 5.39
CA PHE A 141 8.47 -2.19 6.56
C PHE A 141 7.90 -3.49 7.14
N SER A 142 8.08 -3.70 8.44
CA SER A 142 7.60 -4.89 9.13
C SER A 142 7.15 -4.51 10.53
N ALA A 143 5.97 -4.97 10.92
CA ALA A 143 5.42 -4.80 12.26
C ALA A 143 4.79 -6.12 12.71
N GLN A 144 4.85 -6.43 14.02
CA GLN A 144 4.11 -7.56 14.59
C GLN A 144 2.62 -7.26 14.72
N GLY A 145 2.28 -5.99 14.96
CA GLY A 145 0.92 -5.46 14.86
C GLY A 145 0.67 -4.89 13.46
N ASN A 146 0.20 -3.65 13.40
CA ASN A 146 -0.32 -3.07 12.16
C ASN A 146 0.66 -2.09 11.49
N ILE A 147 0.58 -2.01 10.16
CA ILE A 147 1.19 -0.95 9.35
C ILE A 147 0.06 -0.06 8.83
N ASN A 148 0.06 1.22 9.22
CA ASN A 148 -0.96 2.18 8.83
C ASN A 148 -0.35 3.30 7.99
N ALA A 149 -0.95 3.58 6.83
CA ALA A 149 -0.59 4.72 5.97
C ALA A 149 -1.83 5.58 5.73
N VAL A 150 -1.74 6.87 6.09
CA VAL A 150 -2.84 7.83 5.96
C VAL A 150 -2.36 9.07 5.24
N ALA A 151 -3.12 9.52 4.24
CA ALA A 151 -2.88 10.78 3.54
C ALA A 151 -4.16 11.61 3.51
N GLY A 152 -4.05 12.92 3.72
CA GLY A 152 -5.19 13.84 3.58
C GLY A 152 -5.60 14.12 2.13
N LYS A 153 -4.83 13.62 1.15
CA LYS A 153 -5.10 13.72 -0.29
C LYS A 153 -4.97 12.34 -0.94
N ASN A 154 -3.85 12.07 -1.61
CA ASN A 154 -3.62 10.85 -2.37
C ASN A 154 -2.51 9.99 -1.75
N VAL A 155 -2.58 8.68 -2.00
CA VAL A 155 -1.45 7.75 -1.87
C VAL A 155 -1.21 7.15 -3.25
N ASP A 156 -0.03 7.39 -3.82
CA ASP A 156 0.34 6.93 -5.15
C ASP A 156 1.47 5.89 -5.06
N PHE A 157 1.24 4.70 -5.63
CA PHE A 157 2.25 3.64 -5.76
C PHE A 157 2.67 3.51 -7.22
N SER A 158 3.92 3.89 -7.52
CA SER A 158 4.50 3.74 -8.86
C SER A 158 5.54 2.62 -8.87
N VAL A 159 5.25 1.51 -9.55
CA VAL A 159 6.11 0.32 -9.57
C VAL A 159 6.40 -0.12 -11.00
N LEU A 160 7.69 -0.19 -11.36
CA LEU A 160 8.11 -0.46 -12.74
C LEU A 160 7.92 -1.91 -13.20
N LYS A 161 8.08 -2.88 -12.28
CA LYS A 161 8.04 -4.30 -12.63
C LYS A 161 6.75 -4.96 -12.19
N ARG A 162 6.47 -5.00 -10.89
CA ARG A 162 5.37 -5.78 -10.33
C ARG A 162 4.88 -5.18 -9.02
N PHE A 163 3.57 -4.97 -8.92
CA PHE A 163 2.89 -4.72 -7.65
C PHE A 163 2.18 -6.00 -7.20
N THR A 164 2.48 -6.49 -6.00
CA THR A 164 1.93 -7.74 -5.46
C THR A 164 1.38 -7.49 -4.07
N VAL A 165 0.16 -7.95 -3.82
CA VAL A 165 -0.52 -7.88 -2.54
C VAL A 165 -0.95 -9.29 -2.17
N ALA A 166 -0.57 -9.75 -0.98
CA ALA A 166 -1.01 -11.01 -0.39
C ALA A 166 -1.50 -10.74 1.03
N ALA A 167 -2.70 -11.19 1.35
CA ALA A 167 -3.31 -11.08 2.67
C ALA A 167 -3.72 -12.47 3.15
N GLY A 168 -3.53 -12.75 4.43
CA GLY A 168 -3.90 -14.05 5.02
C GLY A 168 -5.41 -14.24 5.19
N GLU A 169 -6.18 -13.14 5.24
CA GLU A 169 -7.61 -13.17 5.51
C GLU A 169 -8.42 -12.41 4.45
N LEU A 170 -8.23 -11.10 4.29
CA LEU A 170 -9.07 -10.26 3.44
C LEU A 170 -8.27 -9.17 2.71
N ILE A 171 -8.65 -8.91 1.45
CA ILE A 171 -8.34 -7.67 0.74
C ILE A 171 -9.66 -6.89 0.57
N SER A 172 -9.76 -5.74 1.23
CA SER A 172 -10.92 -4.83 1.14
C SER A 172 -10.51 -3.56 0.39
N LEU A 173 -11.18 -3.27 -0.74
CA LEU A 173 -10.96 -2.06 -1.55
C LEU A 173 -12.24 -1.24 -1.60
N PHE A 174 -12.17 0.02 -1.19
CA PHE A 174 -13.33 0.91 -1.12
C PHE A 174 -13.03 2.27 -1.74
N ALA A 175 -13.96 2.76 -2.56
CA ALA A 175 -13.94 4.10 -3.15
C ALA A 175 -15.28 4.79 -2.95
N GLY A 176 -15.35 5.77 -2.04
CA GLY A 176 -16.62 6.39 -1.63
C GLY A 176 -17.22 7.42 -2.59
N LYS A 177 -16.54 7.78 -3.69
CA LYS A 177 -17.01 8.85 -4.61
C LYS A 177 -16.82 8.55 -6.09
N LEU A 178 -15.59 8.29 -6.53
CA LEU A 178 -15.23 8.23 -7.96
C LEU A 178 -15.10 6.81 -8.53
N GLY A 179 -15.46 5.79 -7.74
CA GLY A 179 -15.44 4.38 -8.15
C GLY A 179 -14.03 3.76 -8.22
N ILE A 180 -13.98 2.53 -8.70
CA ILE A 180 -12.76 1.71 -8.85
C ILE A 180 -12.50 1.52 -10.34
N LYS A 181 -11.23 1.64 -10.74
CA LYS A 181 -10.76 1.41 -12.12
C LYS A 181 -9.64 0.37 -12.12
N ILE A 182 -9.80 -0.70 -12.90
CA ILE A 182 -8.83 -1.78 -13.04
C ILE A 182 -8.60 -1.98 -14.53
N PHE A 183 -7.37 -1.74 -15.00
CA PHE A 183 -7.00 -1.85 -16.41
C PHE A 183 -5.72 -2.67 -16.57
N ALA A 184 -5.71 -3.58 -17.54
CA ALA A 184 -4.49 -4.18 -18.07
C ALA A 184 -4.30 -3.69 -19.51
N ALA A 185 -3.24 -2.91 -19.77
CA ALA A 185 -2.94 -2.42 -21.12
C ALA A 185 -2.52 -3.56 -22.06
N LYS A 186 -1.85 -4.57 -21.50
CA LYS A 186 -1.50 -5.85 -22.13
C LYS A 186 -1.60 -6.94 -21.07
N GLY A 187 -1.82 -8.17 -21.52
CA GLY A 187 -2.03 -9.31 -20.63
C GLY A 187 -3.49 -9.45 -20.15
N PRO A 188 -3.87 -10.61 -19.61
CA PRO A 188 -5.22 -10.88 -19.15
C PRO A 188 -5.52 -10.19 -17.82
N VAL A 189 -6.82 -9.97 -17.55
CA VAL A 189 -7.33 -9.70 -16.20
C VAL A 189 -8.02 -10.97 -15.73
N GLU A 190 -7.55 -11.50 -14.60
CA GLU A 190 -8.09 -12.72 -13.98
C GLU A 190 -8.65 -12.40 -12.60
N ILE A 191 -9.91 -12.79 -12.37
CA ILE A 191 -10.60 -12.62 -11.10
C ILE A 191 -11.22 -13.98 -10.77
N GLN A 192 -10.91 -14.52 -9.58
CA GLN A 192 -11.32 -15.86 -9.19
C GLN A 192 -11.69 -15.88 -7.69
N ALA A 193 -12.76 -16.60 -7.36
CA ALA A 193 -13.02 -17.08 -6.02
C ALA A 193 -12.78 -18.60 -6.04
N GLN A 194 -11.63 -19.05 -5.52
CA GLN A 194 -11.13 -20.41 -5.76
C GLN A 194 -11.91 -21.50 -4.99
N SER A 195 -12.46 -21.14 -3.83
CA SER A 195 -13.15 -22.05 -2.93
C SER A 195 -14.52 -21.53 -2.45
N ASP A 196 -14.93 -20.35 -2.90
CA ASP A 196 -16.14 -19.68 -2.41
C ASP A 196 -16.87 -18.94 -3.55
N ALA A 197 -18.00 -18.32 -3.24
CA ALA A 197 -18.83 -17.60 -4.18
C ALA A 197 -18.17 -16.31 -4.68
N MET A 198 -18.45 -15.99 -5.94
CA MET A 198 -18.19 -14.67 -6.51
C MET A 198 -19.52 -13.93 -6.66
N SER A 199 -19.54 -12.64 -6.29
CA SER A 199 -20.71 -11.78 -6.48
C SER A 199 -20.33 -10.48 -7.20
N LEU A 200 -21.21 -10.04 -8.10
CA LEU A 200 -21.05 -8.81 -8.87
C LEU A 200 -22.43 -8.13 -8.99
N PHE A 201 -22.57 -6.97 -8.34
CA PHE A 201 -23.81 -6.22 -8.30
C PHE A 201 -23.58 -4.77 -8.72
N ALA A 202 -24.53 -4.19 -9.43
CA ALA A 202 -24.61 -2.76 -9.68
C ALA A 202 -26.05 -2.29 -9.44
N ALA A 203 -26.20 -1.08 -8.89
CA ALA A 203 -27.52 -0.44 -8.76
C ALA A 203 -28.06 0.07 -10.11
N GLN A 204 -27.20 0.13 -11.11
CA GLN A 204 -27.49 0.51 -12.49
C GLN A 204 -26.99 -0.61 -13.41
N ASP A 205 -26.75 -0.30 -14.66
CA ASP A 205 -26.37 -1.28 -15.68
C ASP A 205 -25.08 -2.04 -15.35
N VAL A 206 -25.09 -3.33 -15.69
CA VAL A 206 -23.90 -4.18 -15.80
C VAL A 206 -23.67 -4.49 -17.27
N SER A 207 -22.48 -4.17 -17.80
CA SER A 207 -22.11 -4.46 -19.18
C SER A 207 -20.95 -5.46 -19.24
N VAL A 208 -21.15 -6.55 -19.98
CA VAL A 208 -20.14 -7.60 -20.20
C VAL A 208 -20.01 -7.82 -21.70
N MET A 209 -18.84 -7.49 -22.25
CA MET A 209 -18.64 -7.44 -23.70
C MET A 209 -17.26 -8.00 -24.08
N SER A 210 -17.20 -8.66 -25.24
CA SER A 210 -15.96 -8.98 -25.93
C SER A 210 -16.02 -8.38 -27.33
N VAL A 211 -15.06 -7.52 -27.68
CA VAL A 211 -15.08 -6.78 -28.96
C VAL A 211 -14.61 -7.66 -30.13
N ASN A 212 -13.52 -8.39 -29.93
CA ASN A 212 -12.88 -9.21 -30.97
C ASN A 212 -12.89 -10.71 -30.63
N GLY A 213 -13.61 -11.11 -29.58
CA GLY A 213 -13.59 -12.48 -29.06
C GLY A 213 -14.98 -12.96 -28.67
N THR A 214 -15.02 -13.92 -27.75
CA THR A 214 -16.26 -14.55 -27.28
C THR A 214 -16.52 -14.22 -25.81
N VAL A 215 -17.78 -13.99 -25.46
CA VAL A 215 -18.24 -14.06 -24.07
C VAL A 215 -18.65 -15.50 -23.78
N ARG A 216 -18.06 -16.12 -22.74
CA ARG A 216 -18.38 -17.48 -22.31
C ARG A 216 -18.91 -17.45 -20.89
N ILE A 217 -20.11 -17.98 -20.70
CA ILE A 217 -20.75 -18.13 -19.38
C ILE A 217 -21.12 -19.59 -19.26
N SER A 218 -20.59 -20.24 -18.22
CA SER A 218 -20.77 -21.68 -17.99
C SER A 218 -20.94 -21.93 -16.50
N ALA A 219 -21.84 -22.85 -16.17
CA ALA A 219 -22.04 -23.33 -14.82
C ALA A 219 -22.07 -24.87 -14.82
N LYS A 220 -21.61 -25.48 -13.72
CA LYS A 220 -21.61 -26.94 -13.59
C LYS A 220 -23.00 -27.50 -13.27
N SER A 221 -23.74 -26.82 -12.40
CA SER A 221 -25.02 -27.31 -11.89
C SER A 221 -26.21 -26.64 -12.58
N GLU A 222 -26.20 -25.31 -12.66
CA GLU A 222 -27.35 -24.54 -13.14
C GLU A 222 -26.93 -23.15 -13.61
N LEU A 223 -27.47 -22.71 -14.74
CA LEU A 223 -27.33 -21.33 -15.24
C LEU A 223 -28.73 -20.74 -15.40
N ILE A 224 -28.97 -19.57 -14.79
CA ILE A 224 -30.24 -18.84 -14.86
C ILE A 224 -29.96 -17.42 -15.33
N LEU A 225 -30.68 -17.00 -16.36
CA LEU A 225 -30.79 -15.60 -16.79
C LEU A 225 -32.22 -15.18 -16.52
N GLU A 226 -32.44 -14.16 -15.69
CA GLU A 226 -33.77 -13.72 -15.27
C GLU A 226 -33.95 -12.21 -15.48
N CYS A 227 -35.15 -11.80 -15.89
CA CYS A 227 -35.54 -10.41 -16.01
C CYS A 227 -37.07 -10.26 -15.89
N GLY A 228 -37.53 -9.57 -14.83
CA GLY A 228 -38.95 -9.27 -14.63
C GLY A 228 -39.85 -10.52 -14.53
N GLY A 229 -39.30 -11.63 -14.03
CA GLY A 229 -39.96 -12.93 -13.94
C GLY A 229 -39.85 -13.81 -15.18
N ALA A 230 -39.37 -13.29 -16.32
CA ALA A 230 -39.01 -14.10 -17.47
C ALA A 230 -37.61 -14.69 -17.29
N PHE A 231 -37.37 -15.92 -17.75
CA PHE A 231 -36.08 -16.58 -17.56
C PHE A 231 -35.68 -17.55 -18.67
N VAL A 232 -34.37 -17.75 -18.76
CA VAL A 232 -33.70 -18.84 -19.48
C VAL A 232 -32.92 -19.66 -18.46
N GLN A 233 -33.26 -20.94 -18.32
CA GLN A 233 -32.61 -21.86 -17.38
C GLN A 233 -31.97 -23.03 -18.12
N LEU A 234 -30.71 -23.31 -17.80
CA LEU A 234 -29.98 -24.48 -18.26
C LEU A 234 -29.65 -25.36 -17.05
N LYS A 235 -30.21 -26.57 -17.00
CA LYS A 235 -30.08 -27.49 -15.87
C LYS A 235 -30.25 -28.94 -16.29
N ASP A 236 -29.35 -29.81 -15.86
CA ASP A 236 -29.39 -31.26 -16.14
C ASP A 236 -29.51 -31.60 -17.65
N GLY A 237 -28.89 -30.78 -18.50
CA GLY A 237 -28.96 -30.90 -19.96
C GLY A 237 -30.24 -30.35 -20.60
N ASN A 238 -31.22 -29.89 -19.81
CA ASN A 238 -32.44 -29.26 -20.28
C ASN A 238 -32.27 -27.75 -20.49
N VAL A 239 -33.03 -27.22 -21.44
CA VAL A 239 -33.19 -25.77 -21.66
C VAL A 239 -34.66 -25.42 -21.40
N THR A 240 -34.92 -24.59 -20.40
CA THR A 240 -36.26 -24.10 -20.06
C THR A 240 -36.36 -22.62 -20.38
N LEU A 241 -37.38 -22.25 -21.17
CA LEU A 241 -37.77 -20.87 -21.45
C LEU A 241 -39.14 -20.64 -20.79
N GLY A 242 -39.24 -19.67 -19.88
CA GLY A 242 -40.47 -19.43 -19.13
C GLY A 242 -40.66 -17.97 -18.75
N GLY A 243 -41.90 -17.58 -18.47
CA GLY A 243 -42.26 -16.24 -18.03
C GLY A 243 -43.77 -16.07 -17.84
N PRO A 244 -44.21 -14.98 -17.20
CA PRO A 244 -45.62 -14.72 -16.90
C PRO A 244 -46.46 -14.22 -18.09
N ALA A 245 -45.82 -13.90 -19.22
CA ALA A 245 -46.43 -13.31 -20.41
C ALA A 245 -46.06 -14.09 -21.68
N ASP A 246 -46.21 -13.47 -22.85
CA ASP A 246 -45.98 -14.11 -24.14
C ASP A 246 -44.50 -14.41 -24.44
N LEU A 247 -44.25 -15.55 -25.10
CA LEU A 247 -42.96 -15.91 -25.69
C LEU A 247 -42.98 -15.65 -27.21
N PHE A 248 -42.25 -14.64 -27.67
CA PHE A 248 -42.19 -14.28 -29.09
C PHE A 248 -40.99 -14.88 -29.80
N PHE A 249 -41.23 -15.69 -30.85
CA PHE A 249 -40.21 -16.11 -31.81
C PHE A 249 -40.35 -15.30 -33.11
N LYS A 250 -39.45 -14.32 -33.32
CA LYS A 250 -39.40 -13.53 -34.57
C LYS A 250 -38.30 -14.08 -35.49
N VAL A 251 -38.58 -15.21 -36.15
CA VAL A 251 -37.63 -15.94 -37.00
C VAL A 251 -38.28 -16.44 -38.29
N ILE A 252 -37.46 -16.68 -39.32
CA ILE A 252 -37.94 -17.21 -40.61
C ILE A 252 -38.26 -18.72 -40.50
N THR A 253 -37.51 -19.49 -39.71
CA THR A 253 -37.67 -20.95 -39.61
C THR A 253 -37.23 -21.45 -38.23
N ILE A 254 -37.92 -22.45 -37.71
CA ILE A 254 -37.51 -23.26 -36.56
C ILE A 254 -37.28 -24.68 -37.07
N GLN A 255 -36.06 -25.21 -36.93
CA GLN A 255 -35.72 -26.58 -37.27
C GLN A 255 -35.42 -27.39 -36.00
N LYS A 256 -36.09 -28.53 -35.83
CA LYS A 256 -35.80 -29.50 -34.77
C LYS A 256 -34.82 -30.55 -35.30
N GLN A 257 -33.62 -30.59 -34.74
CA GLN A 257 -32.61 -31.61 -35.05
C GLN A 257 -32.49 -32.64 -33.91
N GLY A 258 -31.68 -33.68 -34.11
CA GLY A 258 -31.35 -34.64 -33.06
C GLY A 258 -30.57 -34.02 -31.90
N ALA A 259 -30.46 -34.73 -30.78
CA ALA A 259 -29.73 -34.26 -29.61
C ALA A 259 -28.24 -34.09 -29.91
N ALA A 260 -27.63 -33.04 -29.33
CA ALA A 260 -26.20 -32.75 -29.38
C ALA A 260 -25.72 -32.28 -28.00
N SER A 261 -24.43 -32.41 -27.71
CA SER A 261 -23.83 -31.98 -26.46
C SER A 261 -22.53 -31.21 -26.69
N MET A 262 -22.22 -30.30 -25.76
CA MET A 262 -20.98 -29.55 -25.75
C MET A 262 -20.43 -29.60 -24.32
N GLN A 263 -19.21 -30.10 -24.16
CA GLN A 263 -18.53 -30.15 -22.86
C GLN A 263 -17.35 -29.19 -22.88
N ILE A 264 -17.39 -28.19 -22.00
CA ILE A 264 -16.23 -27.34 -21.71
C ILE A 264 -15.71 -27.78 -20.33
N SER A 265 -14.40 -28.02 -20.22
CA SER A 265 -13.77 -28.30 -18.92
C SER A 265 -14.00 -27.12 -17.98
N SER A 266 -14.79 -27.33 -16.93
CA SER A 266 -15.16 -26.30 -15.96
C SER A 266 -14.25 -26.27 -14.73
N LYS A 267 -13.00 -26.75 -14.86
CA LYS A 267 -12.02 -26.69 -13.78
C LYS A 267 -11.46 -25.27 -13.71
N LEU A 268 -11.40 -24.70 -12.50
CA LEU A 268 -10.61 -23.51 -12.25
C LEU A 268 -9.16 -23.77 -12.70
N PRO A 269 -8.48 -22.80 -13.31
CA PRO A 269 -7.07 -22.94 -13.64
C PRO A 269 -6.28 -23.29 -12.37
N THR A 270 -5.59 -24.42 -12.37
CA THR A 270 -4.61 -24.73 -11.34
C THR A 270 -3.33 -23.94 -11.59
N PRO A 271 -2.41 -23.80 -10.61
CA PRO A 271 -1.14 -23.09 -10.82
C PRO A 271 -0.33 -23.56 -12.04
N ASN A 272 -0.57 -24.79 -12.53
CA ASN A 272 0.09 -25.35 -13.71
C ASN A 272 -0.67 -25.10 -15.04
N ASP A 273 -1.92 -24.63 -14.99
CA ASP A 273 -2.77 -24.35 -16.16
C ASP A 273 -2.58 -22.93 -16.71
N LEU A 274 -1.98 -22.04 -15.92
CA LEU A 274 -1.50 -20.75 -16.40
C LEU A 274 -0.15 -20.98 -17.08
N SER A 275 -0.08 -20.85 -18.41
CA SER A 275 1.21 -20.73 -19.09
C SER A 275 2.03 -19.65 -18.37
N ASP A 276 3.30 -19.91 -18.05
CA ASP A 276 4.21 -18.88 -17.52
C ASP A 276 4.31 -17.73 -18.54
N LEU A 277 3.39 -16.77 -18.42
CA LEU A 277 3.34 -15.56 -19.23
C LEU A 277 4.45 -14.57 -18.81
N THR A 278 5.29 -14.93 -17.83
CA THR A 278 6.35 -14.07 -17.30
C THR A 278 7.75 -14.50 -17.67
N GLY A 279 7.96 -15.66 -18.30
CA GLY A 279 9.30 -16.13 -18.66
C GLY A 279 10.28 -16.09 -17.48
N HIS A 280 9.77 -16.31 -16.27
CA HIS A 280 10.55 -16.25 -15.05
C HIS A 280 10.48 -17.59 -14.36
N SER A 281 11.41 -18.47 -14.76
CA SER A 281 11.80 -19.64 -13.98
C SER A 281 12.27 -19.21 -12.60
N SER A 282 11.38 -19.15 -11.61
CA SER A 282 11.78 -19.12 -10.21
C SER A 282 11.95 -20.57 -9.74
N LYS A 283 13.19 -21.05 -9.79
CA LYS A 283 13.62 -22.19 -8.98
C LYS A 283 13.53 -21.78 -7.51
N PHE A 284 12.45 -22.15 -6.83
CA PHE A 284 12.50 -22.30 -5.38
C PHE A 284 12.88 -23.75 -5.07
N SER A 285 14.18 -23.94 -4.84
CA SER A 285 14.74 -25.05 -4.08
C SER A 285 15.49 -24.40 -2.92
N GLY A 286 15.13 -24.80 -1.70
CA GLY A 286 15.61 -24.27 -0.43
C GLY A 286 14.53 -24.39 0.62
#